data_AF-A0A559A905-F1
#
_entry.id   AF-A0A559A905-F1
#
_cell.length_a   1.000
_cell.length_b   1.000
_cell.length_c   1.000
_cell.angle_alpha   90.00
_cell.angle_beta   90.00
_cell.angle_gamma   90.00
#
_symmetry.space_group_name_H-M   'P 1'
#
loop_
_entity.id
_entity.type
_entity.pdbx_description
1 polymer ?
#
loop_
_entity_poly.entity_id
_entity_poly.type
_entity_poly.pdbx_seq_one_letter_code
_entity_poly.pdbx_strand_id
1 'polypeptide(L)'
;MTRIEAVKQKAILEVAESLGYSFKRLSGQVYEHPEHDSFRIFADTNTFKWFSRDIQGDVIDFVQLITGVTFKEALSYLETGDFEQTKMVEETYQPFRYYLRKEPFYQARIYLNDIRGLSDDTINAFGRQGLLAQAHYQTKIFQESVLVFKSYSHHGQLEGASLQGLVKNNERHDRDYLKKIMKGSHGYVGMSFDIGKPERLIFCESVIDMMSYYQLHQKQLSDVRLVSMEGLKLSVIAYQSLRLAAEEQGKLEFLDTVKPSRLTHYLHAIQETTTFFQTHPSLITLAIDNDGAGRDFCQKLSEKSLPIETDLPPLQELETKADWNDVVKSQKDLSLKDMIQSAKLQVIRSNPPLRKNTALEL
;
A
#
# COMPACT_ATOMS: atom_id res chain seq x y z
N MET A 1 29.44 -8.59 29.28
CA MET A 1 28.45 -7.56 28.92
C MET A 1 28.45 -7.44 27.42
N THR A 2 27.32 -7.70 26.78
CA THR A 2 27.19 -7.64 25.32
C THR A 2 27.22 -6.18 24.85
N ARG A 3 27.49 -5.98 23.56
CA ARG A 3 27.45 -4.66 22.90
C ARG A 3 26.12 -3.92 23.17
N ILE A 4 25.00 -4.66 23.08
CA ILE A 4 23.65 -4.14 23.33
C ILE A 4 23.44 -3.80 24.81
N GLU A 5 23.91 -4.63 25.73
CA GLU A 5 23.79 -4.35 27.17
C GLU A 5 24.53 -3.07 27.57
N ALA A 6 25.69 -2.79 26.98
CA ALA A 6 26.47 -1.60 27.28
C ALA A 6 25.76 -0.30 26.85
N VAL A 7 25.15 -0.26 25.65
CA VAL A 7 24.43 0.93 25.18
C VAL A 7 23.13 1.18 25.95
N LYS A 8 22.46 0.11 26.42
CA LYS A 8 21.23 0.23 27.23
C LYS A 8 21.46 0.87 28.60
N GLN A 9 22.71 0.96 29.06
CA GLN A 9 23.06 1.65 30.31
C GLN A 9 23.26 3.16 30.13
N LYS A 10 23.27 3.68 28.90
CA LYS A 10 23.38 5.13 28.68
C LYS A 10 22.13 5.85 29.16
N ALA A 11 22.31 6.91 29.93
CA ALA A 11 21.22 7.67 30.50
C ALA A 11 20.37 8.31 29.39
N ILE A 12 19.11 7.89 29.29
CA ILE A 12 18.16 8.35 28.27
C ILE A 12 17.96 9.88 28.29
N LEU A 13 18.12 10.54 29.44
CA LEU A 13 18.07 12.00 29.56
C LEU A 13 19.25 12.69 28.89
N GLU A 14 20.47 12.17 29.07
CA GLU A 14 21.68 12.72 28.41
C GLU A 14 21.61 12.46 26.89
N VAL A 15 21.06 11.31 26.51
CA VAL A 15 20.79 10.97 25.11
C VAL A 15 19.73 11.90 24.50
N ALA A 16 18.67 12.22 25.24
CA ALA A 16 17.68 13.21 24.80
C ALA A 16 18.29 14.60 24.63
N GLU A 17 19.09 15.05 25.61
CA GLU A 17 19.75 16.36 25.57
C GLU A 17 20.74 16.47 24.40
N SER A 18 21.53 15.42 24.14
CA SER A 18 22.46 15.37 22.99
C SER A 18 21.73 15.37 21.64
N LEU A 19 20.49 14.89 21.60
CA LEU A 19 19.59 14.98 20.43
C LEU A 19 18.80 16.30 20.37
N GLY A 20 19.01 17.24 21.30
CA GLY A 20 18.32 18.53 21.34
C GLY A 20 16.94 18.50 21.99
N TYR A 21 16.58 17.42 22.69
CA TYR A 21 15.32 17.27 23.42
C TYR A 21 15.52 17.49 24.92
N SER A 22 14.95 18.58 25.44
CA SER A 22 14.96 18.86 26.88
C SER A 22 13.68 18.36 27.53
N PHE A 23 13.80 17.58 28.60
CA PHE A 23 12.65 17.18 29.43
C PHE A 23 12.66 17.93 30.75
N LYS A 24 11.47 18.37 31.20
CA LYS A 24 11.29 19.05 32.49
C LYS A 24 10.99 18.03 33.57
N ARG A 25 11.65 18.16 34.72
CA ARG A 25 11.39 17.28 35.86
C ARG A 25 9.96 17.50 36.37
N LEU A 26 9.17 16.43 36.39
CA LEU A 26 7.79 16.47 36.89
C LEU A 26 7.77 16.14 38.38
N SER A 27 8.27 14.96 38.75
CA SER A 27 8.38 14.51 40.14
C SER A 27 9.35 13.33 40.24
N GLY A 28 10.07 13.21 41.36
CA GLY A 28 10.99 12.09 41.59
C GLY A 28 12.02 11.92 40.46
N GLN A 29 12.01 10.75 39.82
CA GLN A 29 12.85 10.39 38.66
C GLN A 29 12.07 10.42 37.33
N VAL A 30 10.92 11.10 37.30
CA VAL A 30 10.05 11.24 36.12
C VAL A 30 10.22 12.62 35.51
N TYR A 31 10.44 12.65 34.21
CA TYR A 31 10.64 13.84 33.41
C TYR A 31 9.64 13.87 32.27
N GLU A 32 9.09 15.04 31.94
CA GLU A 32 8.00 15.22 30.99
C GLU A 32 8.45 16.17 29.85
N HIS A 33 8.00 15.87 28.63
CA HIS A 33 8.31 16.68 27.47
C HIS A 33 7.54 18.01 27.54
N PRO A 34 8.18 19.18 27.32
CA PRO A 34 7.55 20.50 27.50
C PRO A 34 6.31 20.73 26.64
N GLU A 35 6.24 20.11 25.46
CA GLU A 35 5.16 20.27 24.48
C GLU A 35 4.23 19.06 24.38
N HIS A 36 4.61 17.94 25.02
CA HIS A 36 3.86 16.68 24.98
C HIS A 36 3.77 16.14 26.40
N ASP A 37 2.74 16.55 27.14
CA ASP A 37 2.47 16.14 28.53
C ASP A 37 2.35 14.61 28.72
N SER A 38 2.01 13.91 27.66
CA SER A 38 1.93 12.45 27.60
C SER A 38 3.25 11.77 27.30
N PHE A 39 4.34 12.49 27.03
CA PHE A 39 5.65 11.91 26.72
C PHE A 39 6.60 12.09 27.90
N ARG A 40 6.92 10.97 28.56
CA ARG A 40 7.71 10.95 29.79
C ARG A 40 8.91 10.03 29.71
N ILE A 41 9.95 10.41 30.44
CA ILE A 41 11.16 9.64 30.70
C ILE A 41 11.20 9.24 32.17
N PHE A 42 11.51 7.98 32.41
CA PHE A 42 11.66 7.36 33.73
C PHE A 42 13.14 7.05 33.95
N ALA A 43 13.85 7.92 34.66
CA ALA A 43 15.30 7.84 34.83
C ALA A 43 15.73 6.66 35.73
N ASP A 44 14.84 6.18 36.60
CA ASP A 44 15.07 5.04 37.49
C ASP A 44 15.16 3.71 36.72
N THR A 45 14.39 3.58 35.64
CA THR A 45 14.35 2.39 34.79
C THR A 45 15.10 2.59 33.47
N ASN A 46 15.56 3.80 33.20
CA ASN A 46 16.17 4.22 31.94
C ASN A 46 15.28 3.94 30.71
N THR A 47 13.98 4.21 30.85
CA THR A 47 12.97 3.99 29.79
C THR A 47 12.17 5.25 29.51
N PHE A 48 11.44 5.25 28.40
CA PHE A 48 10.42 6.26 28.11
C PHE A 48 9.06 5.64 27.89
N LYS A 49 8.02 6.47 28.05
CA LYS A 49 6.66 6.15 27.64
C LYS A 49 5.98 7.38 27.05
N TRP A 50 5.37 7.20 25.89
CA TRP A 50 4.47 8.15 25.26
C TRP A 50 3.03 7.64 25.41
N PHE A 51 2.39 8.05 26.49
CA PHE A 51 1.08 7.56 26.94
C PHE A 51 -0.02 7.75 25.89
N SER A 52 -0.04 8.88 25.18
CA SER A 52 -1.07 9.15 24.16
C SER A 52 -0.85 8.38 22.85
N ARG A 53 0.31 7.74 22.67
CA ARG A 53 0.64 6.96 21.46
C ARG A 53 0.83 5.47 21.74
N ASP A 54 0.72 5.07 23.01
CA ASP A 54 1.03 3.73 23.52
C ASP A 54 2.42 3.20 23.06
N ILE A 55 3.41 4.10 23.01
CA ILE A 55 4.79 3.76 22.66
C ILE A 55 5.61 3.79 23.94
N GLN A 56 6.42 2.76 24.17
CA GLN A 56 7.38 2.72 25.27
C GLN A 56 8.61 1.91 24.84
N GLY A 57 9.74 2.15 25.48
CA GLY A 57 10.96 1.45 25.13
C GLY A 57 12.15 1.92 25.93
N ASP A 58 13.28 1.33 25.62
CA ASP A 58 14.57 1.72 26.20
C ASP A 58 15.23 2.85 25.39
N VAL A 59 16.46 3.18 25.75
CA VAL A 59 17.23 4.24 25.11
C VAL A 59 17.49 4.02 23.61
N ILE A 60 17.52 2.77 23.12
CA ILE A 60 17.65 2.48 21.68
C ILE A 60 16.35 2.83 20.97
N ASP A 61 15.23 2.34 21.51
CA ASP A 61 13.89 2.62 20.98
C ASP A 61 13.62 4.14 20.97
N PHE A 62 14.12 4.85 21.98
CA PHE A 62 14.02 6.31 22.08
C PHE A 62 14.74 7.00 20.92
N VAL A 63 15.99 6.62 20.63
CA VAL A 63 16.74 7.20 19.50
C VAL A 63 16.03 6.93 18.18
N GLN A 64 15.53 5.70 17.98
CA GLN A 64 14.76 5.35 16.77
C GLN A 64 13.48 6.18 16.64
N LEU A 65 12.75 6.34 17.74
CA LEU A 65 11.50 7.10 17.77
C LEU A 65 11.71 8.58 17.46
N ILE A 66 12.73 9.19 18.07
CA ILE A 66 13.00 10.62 17.98
C ILE A 66 13.62 11.00 16.63
N THR A 67 14.48 10.15 16.07
CA THR A 67 15.27 10.48 14.87
C THR A 67 14.82 9.74 13.61
N GLY A 68 13.98 8.71 13.74
CA GLY A 68 13.48 7.91 12.62
C GLY A 68 14.51 6.95 12.01
N VAL A 69 15.65 6.74 12.68
CA VAL A 69 16.74 5.88 12.20
C VAL A 69 16.48 4.38 12.48
N THR A 70 17.22 3.53 11.79
CA THR A 70 17.19 2.07 12.02
C THR A 70 17.83 1.68 13.34
N PHE A 71 17.54 0.47 13.83
CA PHE A 71 18.13 -0.08 15.06
C PHE A 71 19.67 -0.06 15.03
N LYS A 72 20.27 -0.36 13.86
CA LYS A 72 21.73 -0.37 13.69
C LYS A 72 22.33 1.04 13.83
N GLU A 73 21.66 2.05 13.27
CA GLU A 73 22.09 3.45 13.34
C GLU A 73 21.92 4.01 14.75
N ALA A 74 20.81 3.66 15.43
CA ALA A 74 20.59 3.99 16.84
C ALA A 74 21.67 3.37 17.75
N LEU A 75 22.04 2.10 17.53
CA LEU A 75 23.17 1.46 18.23
C LEU A 75 24.48 2.20 18.00
N SER A 76 24.77 2.56 16.74
CA SER A 76 26.00 3.29 16.40
C SER A 76 26.06 4.64 17.11
N TYR A 77 24.98 5.43 17.03
CA TYR A 77 24.87 6.72 17.72
C TYR A 77 25.13 6.59 19.22
N LEU A 78 24.48 5.60 19.85
CA LEU A 78 24.64 5.33 21.27
C LEU A 78 26.05 4.88 21.63
N GLU A 79 26.86 4.36 20.70
CA GLU A 79 28.25 4.00 20.99
C GLU A 79 29.20 5.18 20.82
N THR A 80 29.08 5.88 19.69
CA THR A 80 30.06 6.87 19.25
C THR A 80 29.72 8.29 19.66
N GLY A 81 28.48 8.58 20.10
CA GLY A 81 28.01 9.93 20.40
C GLY A 81 27.71 10.78 19.16
N ASP A 82 28.21 10.34 18.01
CA ASP A 82 27.85 10.82 16.69
C ASP A 82 27.02 9.75 15.98
N PHE A 83 26.02 10.17 15.21
CA PHE A 83 25.55 9.31 14.13
C PHE A 83 26.79 9.12 13.25
N GLU A 84 27.15 7.86 12.94
CA GLU A 84 28.20 7.65 11.95
C GLU A 84 27.85 8.58 10.79
N GLN A 85 28.75 9.51 10.50
CA GLN A 85 28.83 10.10 9.17
C GLN A 85 29.27 9.00 8.19
N THR A 86 28.58 7.85 8.19
CA THR A 86 27.99 7.39 6.94
C THR A 86 27.45 8.67 6.38
N LYS A 87 28.10 9.19 5.32
CA LYS A 87 27.52 10.27 4.51
C LYS A 87 26.04 10.06 4.64
N MET A 88 25.30 11.02 5.19
CA MET A 88 23.91 11.12 4.81
C MET A 88 24.06 11.09 3.30
N VAL A 89 23.84 9.93 2.71
CA VAL A 89 23.38 9.87 1.37
C VAL A 89 22.04 10.52 1.63
N GLU A 90 22.02 11.86 1.59
CA GLU A 90 20.94 12.56 0.95
C GLU A 90 20.68 11.63 -0.22
N GLU A 91 19.61 10.84 -0.12
CA GLU A 91 19.13 10.02 -1.21
C GLU A 91 18.91 11.06 -2.28
N THR A 92 19.96 11.30 -3.04
CA THR A 92 20.08 12.36 -3.98
C THR A 92 19.15 11.84 -5.02
N TYR A 93 17.96 12.43 -5.09
CA TYR A 93 16.87 11.94 -5.91
C TYR A 93 17.45 11.45 -7.23
N GLN A 94 17.37 10.13 -7.45
CA GLN A 94 17.86 9.51 -8.67
C GLN A 94 16.65 9.28 -9.55
N PRO A 95 16.58 9.90 -10.73
CA PRO A 95 15.49 9.66 -11.66
C PRO A 95 15.32 8.16 -11.90
N PHE A 96 14.09 7.68 -11.81
CA PHE A 96 13.80 6.28 -12.14
C PHE A 96 14.16 6.01 -13.61
N ARG A 97 14.85 4.89 -13.84
CA ARG A 97 15.23 4.44 -15.19
C ARG A 97 14.51 3.16 -15.53
N TYR A 98 13.62 3.23 -16.51
CA TYR A 98 12.96 2.05 -17.04
C TYR A 98 13.88 1.31 -18.02
N TYR A 99 14.26 0.08 -17.67
CA TYR A 99 15.29 -0.70 -18.40
C TYR A 99 14.78 -2.00 -19.02
N LEU A 100 13.48 -2.32 -18.93
CA LEU A 100 12.96 -3.58 -19.47
C LEU A 100 12.67 -3.46 -20.98
N ARG A 101 12.95 -4.55 -21.71
CA ARG A 101 12.66 -4.65 -23.14
C ARG A 101 11.18 -4.96 -23.33
N LYS A 102 10.49 -4.12 -24.09
CA LYS A 102 9.05 -4.26 -24.40
C LYS A 102 8.76 -5.55 -25.17
N GLU A 103 7.64 -6.17 -24.84
CA GLU A 103 7.03 -7.31 -25.55
C GLU A 103 5.60 -6.98 -26.00
N PRO A 104 5.04 -7.69 -27.00
CA PRO A 104 3.61 -7.65 -27.30
C PRO A 104 2.76 -8.06 -26.09
N PHE A 105 1.62 -7.40 -25.88
CA PHE A 105 0.80 -7.53 -24.66
C PHE A 105 -0.08 -8.80 -24.60
N TYR A 106 0.18 -9.80 -25.44
CA TYR A 106 -0.71 -10.97 -25.60
C TYR A 106 -0.80 -11.81 -24.32
N GLN A 107 0.34 -12.16 -23.72
CA GLN A 107 0.36 -13.02 -22.53
C GLN A 107 -0.16 -12.28 -21.30
N ALA A 108 0.17 -11.00 -21.17
CA ALA A 108 -0.37 -10.15 -20.12
C ALA A 108 -1.90 -10.03 -20.19
N ARG A 109 -2.47 -9.93 -21.40
CA ARG A 109 -3.94 -9.92 -21.58
C ARG A 109 -4.56 -11.25 -21.16
N ILE A 110 -4.01 -12.38 -21.59
CA ILE A 110 -4.49 -13.71 -21.16
C ILE A 110 -4.42 -13.83 -19.65
N TYR A 111 -3.31 -13.43 -19.03
CA TYR A 111 -3.16 -13.46 -17.59
C TYR A 111 -4.24 -12.63 -16.88
N LEU A 112 -4.43 -11.37 -17.29
CA LEU A 112 -5.41 -10.49 -16.66
C LEU A 112 -6.86 -10.97 -16.89
N ASN A 113 -7.18 -11.47 -18.08
CA ASN A 113 -8.54 -11.89 -18.40
C ASN A 113 -8.85 -13.30 -17.89
N ASP A 114 -8.08 -14.28 -18.35
CA ASP A 114 -8.40 -15.70 -18.15
C ASP A 114 -8.04 -16.15 -16.74
N ILE A 115 -6.90 -15.66 -16.21
CA ILE A 115 -6.42 -16.05 -14.87
C ILE A 115 -6.95 -15.12 -13.78
N ARG A 116 -7.03 -13.81 -14.04
CA ARG A 116 -7.48 -12.81 -13.03
C ARG A 116 -8.95 -12.41 -13.16
N GLY A 117 -9.65 -12.84 -14.21
CA GLY A 117 -11.09 -12.57 -14.38
C GLY A 117 -11.45 -11.14 -14.80
N LEU A 118 -10.46 -10.30 -15.12
CA LEU A 118 -10.68 -8.90 -15.50
C LEU A 118 -11.21 -8.83 -16.94
N SER A 119 -12.21 -7.99 -17.17
CA SER A 119 -12.81 -7.77 -18.48
C SER A 119 -11.86 -7.03 -19.41
N ASP A 120 -12.04 -7.21 -20.71
CA ASP A 120 -11.26 -6.45 -21.70
C ASP A 120 -11.46 -4.95 -21.56
N ASP A 121 -12.64 -4.49 -21.16
CA ASP A 121 -12.93 -3.08 -20.91
C ASP A 121 -12.07 -2.53 -19.77
N THR A 122 -11.99 -3.25 -18.65
CA THR A 122 -11.11 -2.89 -17.52
C THR A 122 -9.64 -2.86 -17.96
N ILE A 123 -9.17 -3.92 -18.63
CA ILE A 123 -7.78 -4.01 -19.11
C ILE A 123 -7.47 -2.85 -20.08
N ASN A 124 -8.39 -2.55 -20.99
CA ASN A 124 -8.25 -1.49 -21.97
C ASN A 124 -8.27 -0.10 -21.31
N ALA A 125 -9.09 0.13 -20.30
CA ALA A 125 -9.13 1.41 -19.58
C ALA A 125 -7.76 1.75 -18.97
N PHE A 126 -7.16 0.80 -18.24
CA PHE A 126 -5.82 0.95 -17.66
C PHE A 126 -4.73 1.03 -18.75
N GLY A 127 -4.87 0.25 -19.82
CA GLY A 127 -3.97 0.30 -20.98
C GLY A 127 -3.94 1.65 -21.69
N ARG A 128 -5.10 2.30 -21.87
CA ARG A 128 -5.24 3.63 -22.51
C ARG A 128 -4.57 4.74 -21.71
N GLN A 129 -4.56 4.64 -20.37
CA GLN A 129 -3.79 5.54 -19.50
C GLN A 129 -2.28 5.23 -19.50
N GLY A 130 -1.83 4.25 -20.28
CA GLY A 130 -0.41 3.91 -20.39
C GLY A 130 0.17 3.24 -19.14
N LEU A 131 -0.68 2.67 -18.28
CA LEU A 131 -0.29 2.07 -17.00
C LEU A 131 0.21 0.63 -17.14
N LEU A 132 -0.19 -0.06 -18.22
CA LEU A 132 0.12 -1.48 -18.44
C LEU A 132 1.13 -1.65 -19.59
N ALA A 133 2.08 -2.56 -19.40
CA ALA A 133 2.93 -3.06 -20.47
C ALA A 133 3.28 -4.53 -20.24
N GLN A 134 3.76 -5.21 -21.27
CA GLN A 134 4.44 -6.49 -21.14
C GLN A 134 5.91 -6.28 -21.47
N ALA A 135 6.78 -6.93 -20.72
CA ALA A 135 8.21 -6.83 -20.94
C ALA A 135 8.94 -8.12 -20.60
N HIS A 136 10.17 -8.19 -21.07
CA HIS A 136 11.08 -9.28 -20.80
C HIS A 136 11.87 -9.00 -19.51
N TYR A 137 11.74 -9.84 -18.49
CA TYR A 137 12.53 -9.76 -17.26
C TYR A 137 13.63 -10.81 -17.28
N GLN A 138 14.88 -10.35 -17.16
CA GLN A 138 16.06 -11.20 -17.24
C GLN A 138 16.91 -11.08 -15.96
N THR A 139 17.29 -12.22 -15.40
CA THR A 139 18.31 -12.35 -14.35
C THR A 139 19.53 -13.10 -14.89
N LYS A 140 20.52 -13.35 -14.03
CA LYS A 140 21.66 -14.22 -14.39
C LYS A 140 21.25 -15.69 -14.59
N ILE A 141 20.16 -16.13 -13.99
CA ILE A 141 19.82 -17.55 -13.83
C ILE A 141 18.58 -17.93 -14.65
N PHE A 142 17.68 -16.97 -14.88
CA PHE A 142 16.45 -17.21 -15.64
C PHE A 142 15.95 -15.96 -16.35
N GLN A 143 15.03 -16.20 -17.28
CA GLN A 143 14.25 -15.20 -17.99
C GLN A 143 12.77 -15.56 -17.93
N GLU A 144 11.91 -14.55 -17.89
CA GLU A 144 10.46 -14.72 -17.99
C GLU A 144 9.77 -13.44 -18.49
N SER A 145 8.62 -13.61 -19.15
CA SER A 145 7.75 -12.50 -19.53
C SER A 145 6.94 -12.02 -18.32
N VAL A 146 6.87 -10.71 -18.16
CA VAL A 146 6.23 -10.04 -17.02
C VAL A 146 5.22 -9.00 -17.50
N LEU A 147 4.10 -8.91 -16.79
CA LEU A 147 3.25 -7.73 -16.79
C LEU A 147 3.91 -6.64 -15.95
N VAL A 148 3.93 -5.43 -16.50
CA VAL A 148 4.50 -4.24 -15.92
C VAL A 148 3.37 -3.27 -15.60
N PHE A 149 3.31 -2.86 -14.34
CA PHE A 149 2.45 -1.80 -13.83
C PHE A 149 3.30 -0.55 -13.63
N LYS A 150 2.91 0.58 -14.22
CA LYS A 150 3.71 1.82 -14.21
C LYS A 150 3.12 2.85 -13.24
N SER A 151 4.00 3.49 -12.48
CA SER A 151 3.66 4.54 -11.52
C SER A 151 4.21 5.88 -12.01
N TYR A 152 3.35 6.89 -12.09
CA TYR A 152 3.71 8.22 -12.58
C TYR A 152 3.58 9.28 -11.48
N SER A 153 4.50 10.24 -11.46
CA SER A 153 4.47 11.38 -10.54
C SER A 153 3.30 12.33 -10.83
N HIS A 154 3.18 13.37 -9.99
CA HIS A 154 2.26 14.48 -10.20
C HIS A 154 2.57 15.29 -11.47
N HIS A 155 3.78 15.17 -12.04
CA HIS A 155 4.15 15.74 -13.35
C HIS A 155 3.95 14.77 -14.52
N GLY A 156 3.38 13.59 -14.29
CA GLY A 156 3.23 12.56 -15.32
C GLY A 156 4.56 11.88 -15.72
N GLN A 157 5.61 12.02 -14.92
CA GLN A 157 6.90 11.36 -15.17
C GLN A 157 6.89 9.95 -14.60
N LEU A 158 7.45 8.99 -15.33
CA LEU A 158 7.52 7.60 -14.87
C LEU A 158 8.52 7.49 -13.71
N GLU A 159 8.03 7.16 -12.51
CA GLU A 159 8.82 7.12 -11.27
C GLU A 159 8.97 5.73 -10.66
N GLY A 160 8.25 4.76 -11.19
CA GLY A 160 8.35 3.40 -10.71
C GLY A 160 7.62 2.42 -11.60
N ALA A 161 7.93 1.15 -11.38
CA ALA A 161 7.14 0.07 -11.95
C ALA A 161 7.17 -1.20 -11.09
N SER A 162 6.04 -1.87 -11.03
CA SER A 162 5.89 -3.20 -10.43
C SER A 162 5.77 -4.26 -11.53
N LEU A 163 6.25 -5.47 -11.23
CA LEU A 163 6.34 -6.60 -12.13
C LEU A 163 5.54 -7.78 -11.56
N GLN A 164 4.71 -8.35 -12.41
CA GLN A 164 3.93 -9.55 -12.15
C GLN A 164 4.30 -10.60 -13.21
N GLY A 165 4.84 -11.73 -12.78
CA GLY A 165 5.09 -12.88 -13.63
C GLY A 165 3.80 -13.43 -14.22
N LEU A 166 3.85 -13.88 -15.47
CA LEU A 166 2.69 -14.34 -16.24
C LEU A 166 2.47 -15.85 -16.18
N VAL A 167 3.48 -16.60 -15.73
CA VAL A 167 3.47 -18.07 -15.66
C VAL A 167 3.70 -18.51 -14.22
N LYS A 168 2.86 -19.45 -13.75
CA LYS A 168 3.00 -20.03 -12.42
C LYS A 168 4.26 -20.90 -12.35
N ASN A 169 5.11 -20.65 -11.36
CA ASN A 169 6.33 -21.41 -11.11
C ASN A 169 6.66 -21.42 -9.60
N ASN A 170 6.17 -22.44 -8.91
CA ASN A 170 6.32 -22.59 -7.45
C ASN A 170 7.72 -23.05 -7.03
N GLU A 171 8.48 -23.65 -7.95
CA GLU A 171 9.88 -24.01 -7.70
C GLU A 171 10.78 -22.77 -7.69
N ARG A 172 10.39 -21.72 -8.42
CA ARG A 172 11.16 -20.47 -8.57
C ARG A 172 10.68 -19.34 -7.65
N HIS A 173 9.40 -19.29 -7.32
CA HIS A 173 8.80 -18.18 -6.59
C HIS A 173 8.00 -18.64 -5.38
N ASP A 174 8.25 -18.00 -4.24
CA ASP A 174 7.55 -18.26 -2.96
C ASP A 174 6.04 -17.98 -3.02
N ARG A 175 5.57 -17.22 -4.03
CA ARG A 175 4.18 -16.76 -4.16
C ARG A 175 3.54 -17.15 -5.50
N ASP A 176 3.86 -18.36 -6.00
CA ASP A 176 3.42 -18.94 -7.28
C ASP A 176 3.90 -18.19 -8.55
N TYR A 177 4.00 -16.87 -8.51
CA TYR A 177 4.43 -16.01 -9.61
C TYR A 177 5.49 -15.03 -9.15
N LEU A 178 6.32 -14.52 -10.07
CA LEU A 178 7.17 -13.38 -9.79
C LEU A 178 6.32 -12.19 -9.33
N LYS A 179 6.67 -11.61 -8.18
CA LYS A 179 6.17 -10.31 -7.72
C LYS A 179 7.37 -9.44 -7.34
N LYS A 180 7.55 -8.30 -8.00
CA LYS A 180 8.76 -7.48 -7.80
C LYS A 180 8.52 -6.00 -8.12
N ILE A 181 9.03 -5.11 -7.29
CA ILE A 181 9.17 -3.69 -7.64
C ILE A 181 10.51 -3.49 -8.36
N MET A 182 10.52 -2.79 -9.50
CA MET A 182 11.74 -2.50 -10.26
C MET A 182 12.73 -1.70 -9.42
N LYS A 183 14.02 -2.00 -9.58
CA LYS A 183 15.08 -1.29 -8.85
C LYS A 183 15.05 0.20 -9.19
N GLY A 184 15.14 1.03 -8.16
CA GLY A 184 15.09 2.49 -8.29
C GLY A 184 13.70 3.08 -8.40
N SER A 185 12.63 2.27 -8.27
CA SER A 185 11.26 2.81 -8.21
C SER A 185 11.04 3.61 -6.94
N HIS A 186 10.41 4.76 -7.06
CA HIS A 186 9.97 5.58 -5.94
C HIS A 186 8.70 5.00 -5.32
N GLY A 187 8.86 4.10 -4.36
CA GLY A 187 7.78 3.30 -3.78
C GLY A 187 6.67 4.07 -3.04
N TYR A 188 6.87 5.37 -2.77
CA TYR A 188 5.86 6.25 -2.17
C TYR A 188 4.86 6.81 -3.18
N VAL A 189 5.11 6.70 -4.49
CA VAL A 189 4.21 7.25 -5.51
C VAL A 189 2.94 6.41 -5.64
N GLY A 190 3.08 5.08 -5.66
CA GLY A 190 1.99 4.15 -5.96
C GLY A 190 1.55 4.23 -7.43
N MET A 191 0.87 3.21 -7.94
CA MET A 191 0.22 3.31 -9.26
C MET A 191 -1.14 3.97 -9.07
N SER A 192 -1.41 5.06 -9.78
CA SER A 192 -2.69 5.77 -9.72
C SER A 192 -3.46 5.68 -11.04
N PHE A 193 -4.78 5.64 -10.96
CA PHE A 193 -5.72 5.66 -12.08
C PHE A 193 -6.82 6.68 -11.80
N ASP A 194 -6.89 7.71 -12.63
CA ASP A 194 -7.81 8.83 -12.44
C ASP A 194 -9.10 8.61 -13.24
N ILE A 195 -10.23 8.90 -12.62
CA ILE A 195 -11.57 8.86 -13.20
C ILE A 195 -12.18 10.24 -13.04
N GLY A 196 -12.53 10.90 -14.15
CA GLY A 196 -13.01 12.28 -14.12
C GLY A 196 -11.94 13.24 -13.59
N LYS A 197 -12.35 14.20 -12.77
CA LYS A 197 -11.43 15.09 -12.04
C LYS A 197 -11.40 14.64 -10.58
N PRO A 198 -10.33 13.99 -10.10
CA PRO A 198 -10.31 13.46 -8.74
C PRO A 198 -10.63 14.49 -7.66
N GLU A 199 -11.55 14.14 -6.76
CA GLU A 199 -11.91 14.88 -5.54
C GLU A 199 -11.76 14.01 -4.28
N ARG A 200 -11.59 12.69 -4.45
CA ARG A 200 -11.29 11.73 -3.38
C ARG A 200 -10.39 10.60 -3.87
N LEU A 201 -9.84 9.86 -2.91
CA LEU A 201 -8.86 8.80 -3.09
C LEU A 201 -9.41 7.47 -2.62
N ILE A 202 -9.19 6.42 -3.41
CA ILE A 202 -9.47 5.05 -3.00
C ILE A 202 -8.17 4.24 -3.08
N PHE A 203 -7.73 3.71 -1.95
CA PHE A 203 -6.48 2.96 -1.84
C PHE A 203 -6.73 1.46 -1.82
N CYS A 204 -6.11 0.75 -2.75
CA CYS A 204 -6.10 -0.70 -2.83
C CYS A 204 -4.71 -1.25 -2.50
N GLU A 205 -4.66 -2.47 -1.98
CA GLU A 205 -3.39 -3.07 -1.55
C GLU A 205 -2.46 -3.39 -2.74
N SER A 206 -3.00 -3.95 -3.82
CA SER A 206 -2.24 -4.28 -5.04
C SER A 206 -2.88 -3.71 -6.31
N VAL A 207 -2.14 -3.69 -7.41
CA VAL A 207 -2.68 -3.20 -8.69
C VAL A 207 -3.80 -4.11 -9.21
N ILE A 208 -3.71 -5.42 -8.99
CA ILE A 208 -4.77 -6.35 -9.41
C ILE A 208 -6.05 -6.10 -8.60
N ASP A 209 -5.93 -5.81 -7.30
CA ASP A 209 -7.09 -5.45 -6.47
C ASP A 209 -7.67 -4.11 -6.90
N MET A 210 -6.83 -3.13 -7.23
CA MET A 210 -7.28 -1.85 -7.79
C MET A 210 -8.06 -2.03 -9.10
N MET A 211 -7.58 -2.86 -10.02
CA MET A 211 -8.29 -3.17 -11.27
C MET A 211 -9.59 -3.93 -11.00
N SER A 212 -9.59 -4.83 -10.02
CA SER A 212 -10.76 -5.61 -9.62
C SER A 212 -11.84 -4.71 -8.99
N TYR A 213 -11.42 -3.82 -8.10
CA TYR A 213 -12.27 -2.81 -7.48
C TYR A 213 -12.89 -1.87 -8.51
N TYR A 214 -12.08 -1.38 -9.46
CA TYR A 214 -12.57 -0.60 -10.60
C TYR A 214 -13.68 -1.34 -11.34
N GLN A 215 -13.45 -2.61 -11.70
CA GLN A 215 -14.42 -3.42 -12.44
C GLN A 215 -15.74 -3.60 -11.69
N LEU A 216 -15.67 -3.90 -10.39
CA LEU A 216 -16.85 -4.14 -9.56
C LEU A 216 -17.68 -2.87 -9.34
N HIS A 217 -17.03 -1.69 -9.38
CA HIS A 217 -17.63 -0.42 -9.00
C HIS A 217 -17.72 0.61 -10.14
N GLN A 218 -17.56 0.20 -11.41
CA GLN A 218 -17.47 1.15 -12.54
C GLN A 218 -18.62 2.18 -12.60
N LYS A 219 -19.83 1.80 -12.16
CA LYS A 219 -21.01 2.67 -12.19
C LYS A 219 -21.05 3.68 -11.03
N GLN A 220 -20.35 3.40 -9.95
CA GLN A 220 -20.31 4.21 -8.73
C GLN A 220 -19.09 5.14 -8.68
N LEU A 221 -18.05 4.85 -9.47
CA LEU A 221 -16.83 5.65 -9.50
C LEU A 221 -17.00 6.87 -10.42
N SER A 222 -16.97 8.07 -9.83
CA SER A 222 -16.86 9.36 -10.51
C SER A 222 -15.91 10.24 -9.72
N ASP A 223 -15.07 11.02 -10.42
CA ASP A 223 -14.23 12.05 -9.82
C ASP A 223 -13.36 11.51 -8.67
N VAL A 224 -12.71 10.37 -8.95
CA VAL A 224 -11.86 9.65 -8.00
C VAL A 224 -10.50 9.32 -8.59
N ARG A 225 -9.49 9.25 -7.73
CA ARG A 225 -8.22 8.60 -8.03
C ARG A 225 -8.13 7.28 -7.28
N LEU A 226 -8.10 6.18 -8.03
CA LEU A 226 -7.75 4.88 -7.49
C LEU A 226 -6.23 4.80 -7.35
N VAL A 227 -5.74 4.24 -6.26
CA VAL A 227 -4.30 4.11 -5.99
C VAL A 227 -3.99 2.71 -5.49
N SER A 228 -3.04 2.03 -6.14
CA SER A 228 -2.41 0.87 -5.56
C SER A 228 -1.19 1.28 -4.72
N MET A 229 -1.17 0.82 -3.47
CA MET A 229 -0.04 1.03 -2.56
C MET A 229 1.10 0.02 -2.77
N GLU A 230 0.84 -1.07 -3.49
CA GLU A 230 1.75 -2.21 -3.67
C GLU A 230 2.28 -2.71 -2.32
N GLY A 231 1.31 -3.01 -1.43
CA GLY A 231 1.46 -3.30 0.00
C GLY A 231 0.97 -2.14 0.88
N LEU A 232 0.58 -2.44 2.12
CA LEU A 232 0.02 -1.47 3.08
C LEU A 232 1.06 -0.41 3.47
N LYS A 233 1.00 0.79 2.84
CA LYS A 233 2.01 1.85 2.98
C LYS A 233 1.39 3.21 3.23
N LEU A 234 1.58 3.73 4.44
CA LEU A 234 1.14 5.09 4.82
C LEU A 234 1.83 6.20 4.00
N SER A 235 3.06 5.98 3.53
CA SER A 235 3.76 6.96 2.68
C SER A 235 3.06 7.20 1.34
N VAL A 236 2.41 6.18 0.77
CA VAL A 236 1.62 6.32 -0.46
C VAL A 236 0.34 7.10 -0.19
N ILE A 237 -0.34 6.80 0.92
CA ILE A 237 -1.52 7.58 1.37
C ILE A 237 -1.13 9.04 1.54
N ALA A 238 -0.04 9.31 2.26
CA ALA A 238 0.44 10.66 2.49
C ALA A 238 0.75 11.41 1.20
N TYR A 239 1.51 10.82 0.28
CA TYR A 239 1.84 11.44 -1.00
C TYR A 239 0.60 11.75 -1.83
N GLN A 240 -0.33 10.82 -1.96
CA GLN A 240 -1.51 11.01 -2.80
C GLN A 240 -2.52 12.00 -2.18
N SER A 241 -2.65 12.04 -0.85
CA SER A 241 -3.44 13.05 -0.15
C SER A 241 -2.86 14.45 -0.31
N LEU A 242 -1.54 14.60 -0.14
CA LEU A 242 -0.84 15.87 -0.39
C LEU A 242 -0.98 16.29 -1.86
N ARG A 243 -0.86 15.34 -2.77
CA ARG A 243 -1.02 15.58 -4.21
C ARG A 243 -2.41 16.09 -4.53
N LEU A 244 -3.45 15.43 -4.05
CA LEU A 244 -4.82 15.83 -4.30
C LEU A 244 -5.11 17.24 -3.73
N ALA A 245 -4.65 17.51 -2.52
CA ALA A 245 -4.77 18.85 -1.91
C ALA A 245 -4.02 19.93 -2.72
N ALA A 246 -2.83 19.61 -3.23
CA ALA A 246 -2.05 20.51 -4.08
C ALA A 246 -2.71 20.75 -5.46
N GLU A 247 -3.32 19.70 -6.04
CA GLU A 247 -4.09 19.78 -7.29
C GLU A 247 -5.32 20.69 -7.11
N GLU A 248 -6.06 20.55 -6.01
CA GLU A 248 -7.21 21.40 -5.67
C GLU A 248 -6.82 22.87 -5.52
N GLN A 249 -5.69 23.15 -4.87
CA GLN A 249 -5.20 24.51 -4.63
C GLN A 249 -4.42 25.10 -5.81
N GLY A 250 -4.14 24.33 -6.86
CA GLY A 250 -3.30 24.74 -7.98
C GLY A 250 -1.84 25.02 -7.60
N LYS A 251 -1.28 24.26 -6.64
CA LYS A 251 0.08 24.45 -6.08
C LYS A 251 0.91 23.17 -6.20
N LEU A 252 0.93 22.55 -7.37
CA LEU A 252 1.62 21.26 -7.58
C LEU A 252 3.13 21.34 -7.29
N GLU A 253 3.76 22.49 -7.56
CA GLU A 253 5.17 22.77 -7.29
C GLU A 253 5.57 22.63 -5.81
N PHE A 254 4.61 22.67 -4.88
CA PHE A 254 4.87 22.36 -3.48
C PHE A 254 5.44 20.93 -3.32
N LEU A 255 4.93 19.97 -4.09
CA LEU A 255 5.32 18.56 -3.98
C LEU A 255 6.78 18.33 -4.39
N ASP A 256 7.35 19.18 -5.26
CA ASP A 256 8.77 19.13 -5.64
C ASP A 256 9.70 19.48 -4.46
N THR A 257 9.18 20.18 -3.45
CA THR A 257 9.93 20.56 -2.24
C THR A 257 9.82 19.51 -1.12
N VAL A 258 8.86 18.59 -1.22
CA VAL A 258 8.58 17.62 -0.17
C VAL A 258 9.55 16.44 -0.27
N LYS A 259 10.41 16.30 0.74
CA LYS A 259 11.26 15.11 0.87
C LYS A 259 10.39 13.87 1.14
N PRO A 260 10.61 12.74 0.45
CA PRO A 260 9.82 11.52 0.65
C PRO A 260 9.76 11.03 2.10
N SER A 261 10.86 11.16 2.85
CA SER A 261 10.94 10.80 4.28
C SER A 261 10.04 11.65 5.19
N ARG A 262 9.53 12.80 4.71
CA ARG A 262 8.67 13.73 5.46
C ARG A 262 7.19 13.63 5.09
N LEU A 263 6.82 12.79 4.13
CA LEU A 263 5.43 12.68 3.64
C LEU A 263 4.43 12.44 4.77
N THR A 264 4.68 11.44 5.63
CA THR A 264 3.79 11.09 6.73
C THR A 264 3.72 12.19 7.79
N HIS A 265 4.82 12.92 8.02
CA HIS A 265 4.84 14.09 8.89
C HIS A 265 3.95 15.20 8.35
N TYR A 266 4.01 15.51 7.04
CA TYR A 266 3.14 16.52 6.44
C TYR A 266 1.66 16.11 6.46
N LEU A 267 1.35 14.83 6.23
CA LEU A 267 -0.01 14.32 6.36
C LEU A 267 -0.58 14.60 7.76
N HIS A 268 0.17 14.27 8.81
CA HIS A 268 -0.24 14.54 10.18
C HIS A 268 -0.28 16.03 10.50
N ALA A 269 0.67 16.83 10.01
CA ALA A 269 0.63 18.27 10.21
C ALA A 269 -0.64 18.88 9.61
N ILE A 270 -1.04 18.48 8.40
CA ILE A 270 -2.30 18.93 7.78
C ILE A 270 -3.50 18.50 8.64
N GLN A 271 -3.51 17.26 9.10
CA GLN A 271 -4.56 16.72 9.95
C GLN A 271 -4.72 17.47 11.28
N GLU A 272 -3.60 17.82 11.94
CA GLU A 272 -3.60 18.42 13.27
C GLU A 272 -3.74 19.95 13.24
N THR A 273 -3.26 20.61 12.18
CA THR A 273 -3.13 22.07 12.13
C THR A 273 -4.07 22.76 11.15
N THR A 274 -4.82 22.01 10.33
CA THR A 274 -5.72 22.57 9.31
C THR A 274 -7.11 21.97 9.36
N THR A 275 -8.06 22.59 8.66
CA THR A 275 -9.44 22.09 8.51
C THR A 275 -9.62 21.22 7.27
N PHE A 276 -8.55 20.90 6.52
CA PHE A 276 -8.65 20.24 5.22
C PHE A 276 -9.42 18.91 5.25
N PHE A 277 -9.13 18.07 6.24
CA PHE A 277 -9.82 16.80 6.44
C PHE A 277 -11.23 16.95 7.02
N GLN A 278 -11.56 18.10 7.62
CA GLN A 278 -12.91 18.42 8.07
C GLN A 278 -13.80 18.85 6.90
N THR A 279 -13.23 19.55 5.92
CA THR A 279 -13.93 19.91 4.68
C THR A 279 -13.99 18.76 3.68
N HIS A 280 -13.10 17.77 3.81
CA HIS A 280 -13.06 16.55 2.98
C HIS A 280 -13.15 15.28 3.83
N PRO A 281 -14.27 15.03 4.53
CA PRO A 281 -14.40 13.88 5.44
C PRO A 281 -14.32 12.53 4.74
N SER A 282 -14.69 12.47 3.45
CA SER A 282 -14.65 11.25 2.61
C SER A 282 -13.45 11.24 1.64
N LEU A 283 -12.38 11.98 1.96
CA LEU A 283 -11.21 12.06 1.08
C LEU A 283 -10.54 10.70 0.87
N ILE A 284 -10.48 9.86 1.90
CA ILE A 284 -9.72 8.61 1.89
C ILE A 284 -10.66 7.44 2.11
N THR A 285 -10.79 6.58 1.11
CA THR A 285 -11.39 5.25 1.23
C THR A 285 -10.31 4.18 1.14
N LEU A 286 -10.28 3.23 2.08
CA LEU A 286 -9.41 2.06 2.05
C LEU A 286 -10.19 0.87 1.49
N ALA A 287 -9.86 0.50 0.26
CA ALA A 287 -10.37 -0.67 -0.45
C ALA A 287 -9.33 -1.80 -0.48
N ILE A 288 -8.93 -2.27 0.70
CA ILE A 288 -7.84 -3.23 0.91
C ILE A 288 -8.35 -4.64 1.22
N ASP A 289 -7.43 -5.61 1.32
CA ASP A 289 -7.76 -7.01 1.59
C ASP A 289 -8.45 -7.15 2.96
N ASN A 290 -9.46 -8.03 3.03
CA ASN A 290 -10.18 -8.31 4.25
C ASN A 290 -9.50 -9.43 5.06
N ASP A 291 -8.26 -9.20 5.48
CA ASP A 291 -7.49 -10.13 6.29
C ASP A 291 -7.00 -9.49 7.61
N GLY A 292 -6.18 -10.20 8.39
CA GLY A 292 -5.64 -9.66 9.64
C GLY A 292 -4.79 -8.40 9.42
N ALA A 293 -3.92 -8.40 8.41
CA ALA A 293 -3.02 -7.28 8.16
C ALA A 293 -3.78 -6.04 7.67
N GLY A 294 -4.75 -6.22 6.78
CA GLY A 294 -5.62 -5.14 6.30
C GLY A 294 -6.45 -4.53 7.43
N ARG A 295 -7.10 -5.35 8.26
CA ARG A 295 -7.88 -4.86 9.41
C ARG A 295 -7.00 -4.13 10.42
N ASP A 296 -5.83 -4.66 10.75
CA ASP A 296 -4.86 -4.01 11.64
C ASP A 296 -4.39 -2.66 11.08
N PHE A 297 -4.21 -2.55 9.76
CA PHE A 297 -3.80 -1.32 9.11
C PHE A 297 -4.91 -0.25 9.17
N CYS A 298 -6.16 -0.62 8.87
CA CYS A 298 -7.31 0.27 9.07
C CYS A 298 -7.41 0.76 10.51
N GLN A 299 -7.30 -0.16 11.49
CA GLN A 299 -7.36 0.19 12.90
C GLN A 299 -6.28 1.21 13.29
N LYS A 300 -5.02 0.98 12.89
CA LYS A 300 -3.90 1.90 13.19
C LYS A 300 -4.08 3.29 12.61
N LEU A 301 -4.74 3.42 11.45
CA LEU A 301 -5.03 4.72 10.84
C LEU A 301 -6.19 5.44 11.56
N SER A 302 -7.22 4.70 11.96
CA SER A 302 -8.32 5.23 12.77
C SER A 302 -7.85 5.69 14.14
N GLU A 303 -6.96 4.95 14.81
CA GLU A 303 -6.34 5.34 16.09
C GLU A 303 -5.53 6.64 15.97
N LYS A 304 -4.95 6.88 14.79
CA LYS A 304 -4.27 8.14 14.47
C LYS A 304 -5.24 9.26 14.10
N SER A 305 -6.55 9.07 14.26
CA SER A 305 -7.61 10.05 13.96
C SER A 305 -7.65 10.53 12.50
N LEU A 306 -7.10 9.77 11.56
CA LEU A 306 -7.25 10.07 10.13
C LEU A 306 -8.68 9.71 9.72
N PRO A 307 -9.44 10.62 9.07
CA PRO A 307 -10.78 10.30 8.60
C PRO A 307 -10.66 9.38 7.38
N ILE A 308 -10.88 8.09 7.63
CA ILE A 308 -10.87 7.04 6.62
C ILE A 308 -12.24 6.38 6.55
N GLU A 309 -12.67 6.08 5.34
CA GLU A 309 -13.74 5.14 5.07
C GLU A 309 -13.13 3.78 4.71
N THR A 310 -13.81 2.69 5.04
CA THR A 310 -13.35 1.34 4.71
C THR A 310 -14.35 0.64 3.81
N ASP A 311 -13.87 0.05 2.73
CA ASP A 311 -14.65 -0.77 1.82
C ASP A 311 -13.89 -2.09 1.63
N LEU A 312 -14.26 -3.13 2.37
CA LEU A 312 -13.52 -4.39 2.37
C LEU A 312 -14.27 -5.43 1.53
N PRO A 313 -13.56 -6.31 0.79
CA PRO A 313 -14.22 -7.38 0.07
C PRO A 313 -15.00 -8.27 1.05
N PRO A 314 -16.20 -8.74 0.66
CA PRO A 314 -17.00 -9.61 1.51
C PRO A 314 -16.27 -10.93 1.76
N LEU A 315 -16.30 -11.40 3.00
CA LEU A 315 -15.85 -12.74 3.34
C LEU A 315 -16.90 -13.75 2.85
N GLN A 316 -16.47 -14.81 2.17
CA GLN A 316 -17.34 -15.94 1.88
C GLN A 316 -17.55 -16.77 3.16
N GLU A 317 -18.61 -17.59 3.18
CA GLU A 317 -18.88 -18.46 4.33
C GLU A 317 -17.64 -19.31 4.66
N LEU A 318 -17.21 -19.25 5.93
CA LEU A 318 -16.05 -19.97 6.48
C LEU A 318 -14.66 -19.44 6.09
N GLU A 319 -14.55 -18.40 5.27
CA GLU A 319 -13.27 -17.76 4.94
C GLU A 319 -12.90 -16.65 5.94
N THR A 320 -11.61 -16.54 6.26
CA THR A 320 -11.06 -15.54 7.18
C THR A 320 -10.30 -14.42 6.49
N LYS A 321 -10.15 -14.52 5.16
CA LYS A 321 -9.46 -13.60 4.27
C LYS A 321 -10.17 -13.53 2.93
N ALA A 322 -10.20 -12.36 2.32
CA ALA A 322 -10.66 -12.16 0.95
C ALA A 322 -9.88 -10.99 0.32
N ASP A 323 -9.58 -11.09 -0.97
CA ASP A 323 -9.10 -9.97 -1.79
C ASP A 323 -10.15 -9.59 -2.85
N TRP A 324 -10.00 -8.43 -3.48
CA TRP A 324 -10.97 -7.96 -4.48
C TRP A 324 -10.94 -8.80 -5.77
N ASN A 325 -9.82 -9.44 -6.07
CA ASN A 325 -9.70 -10.30 -7.24
C ASN A 325 -10.49 -11.61 -7.11
N ASP A 326 -10.60 -12.15 -5.91
CA ASP A 326 -11.42 -13.33 -5.61
C ASP A 326 -12.92 -13.03 -5.82
N VAL A 327 -13.37 -11.82 -5.51
CA VAL A 327 -14.74 -11.37 -5.79
C VAL A 327 -15.00 -11.32 -7.30
N VAL A 328 -14.07 -10.79 -8.08
CA VAL A 328 -14.19 -10.77 -9.55
C VAL A 328 -14.24 -12.18 -10.14
N LYS A 329 -13.37 -13.08 -9.67
CA LYS A 329 -13.36 -14.48 -10.14
C LYS A 329 -14.66 -15.21 -9.81
N SER A 330 -15.17 -15.04 -8.59
CA SER A 330 -16.43 -15.69 -8.17
C SER A 330 -17.63 -15.22 -9.01
N GLN A 331 -17.72 -13.92 -9.34
CA GLN A 331 -18.76 -13.41 -10.25
C GLN A 331 -18.63 -13.98 -11.66
N LYS A 332 -17.40 -14.11 -12.20
CA LYS A 332 -17.16 -14.71 -13.52
C LYS A 332 -17.57 -16.18 -13.55
N ASP A 333 -17.26 -16.94 -12.51
CA ASP A 333 -17.63 -18.36 -12.40
C ASP A 333 -19.14 -18.56 -12.29
N LEU A 334 -19.84 -17.72 -11.53
CA LEU A 334 -21.30 -17.71 -11.46
C LEU A 334 -21.92 -17.42 -12.84
N SER A 335 -21.43 -16.38 -13.52
CA SER A 335 -21.89 -16.01 -14.87
C SER A 335 -21.70 -17.16 -15.86
N LEU A 336 -20.55 -17.85 -15.83
CA LEU A 336 -20.29 -19.02 -16.69
C LEU A 336 -21.24 -20.18 -16.39
N LYS A 337 -21.53 -20.47 -15.11
CA LYS A 337 -22.50 -21.51 -14.72
C LYS A 337 -23.91 -21.20 -15.25
N ASP A 338 -24.36 -19.96 -15.13
CA ASP A 338 -25.66 -19.51 -15.62
C ASP A 338 -25.77 -19.60 -17.15
N MET A 339 -24.69 -19.24 -17.86
CA MET A 339 -24.62 -19.41 -19.32
C MET A 339 -24.70 -20.88 -19.73
N ILE A 340 -23.97 -21.77 -19.05
CA ILE A 340 -24.01 -23.21 -19.31
C ILE A 340 -25.41 -23.77 -19.03
N GLN A 341 -26.06 -23.36 -17.94
CA GLN A 341 -27.42 -23.78 -17.61
C GLN A 341 -28.44 -23.29 -18.65
N SER A 342 -28.32 -22.04 -19.09
CA SER A 342 -29.17 -21.46 -20.13
C SER A 342 -29.01 -22.20 -21.47
N ALA A 343 -27.77 -22.52 -21.86
CA ALA A 343 -27.49 -23.31 -23.05
C ALA A 343 -28.05 -24.73 -22.95
N LYS A 344 -27.91 -25.41 -21.79
CA LYS A 344 -28.52 -26.73 -21.54
C LYS A 344 -30.04 -26.68 -21.66
N LEU A 345 -30.69 -25.66 -21.11
CA LEU A 345 -32.15 -25.48 -21.21
C LEU A 345 -32.60 -25.25 -22.66
N GLN A 346 -31.83 -24.49 -23.45
CA GLN A 346 -32.11 -24.31 -24.88
C GLN A 346 -31.99 -25.63 -25.66
N VAL A 347 -30.94 -26.43 -25.39
CA VAL A 347 -30.76 -27.75 -26.03
C VAL A 347 -31.92 -28.70 -25.70
N ILE A 348 -32.37 -28.74 -24.44
CA ILE A 348 -33.52 -29.57 -24.02
C ILE A 348 -34.82 -29.11 -24.72
N ARG A 349 -35.01 -27.79 -24.90
CA ARG A 349 -36.18 -27.26 -25.62
C ARG A 349 -36.14 -27.59 -27.11
N SER A 350 -34.96 -27.58 -27.74
CA SER A 350 -34.78 -27.90 -29.15
C SER A 350 -34.80 -29.39 -29.45
N ASN A 351 -34.36 -30.23 -28.51
CA ASN A 351 -34.35 -31.70 -28.62
C ASN A 351 -34.96 -32.34 -27.34
N PRO A 352 -36.30 -32.36 -27.22
CA PRO A 352 -36.94 -32.96 -26.07
C PRO A 352 -36.64 -34.47 -25.99
N PRO A 353 -36.38 -35.03 -24.80
CA PRO A 353 -36.10 -36.45 -24.66
C PRO A 353 -37.30 -37.29 -25.11
N LEU A 354 -37.02 -38.37 -25.86
CA LEU A 354 -38.03 -39.35 -26.29
C LEU A 354 -38.82 -39.86 -25.08
N ARG A 355 -40.14 -39.62 -25.07
CA ARG A 355 -41.05 -40.19 -24.07
C ARG A 355 -40.89 -41.71 -24.09
N LYS A 356 -40.32 -42.29 -23.03
CA LYS A 356 -40.43 -43.73 -22.78
C LYS A 356 -41.89 -44.02 -22.47
N ASN A 357 -42.59 -44.62 -23.42
CA ASN A 357 -43.88 -45.26 -23.15
C ASN A 357 -43.59 -46.48 -22.27
N THR A 358 -43.71 -46.33 -20.96
CA THR A 358 -43.86 -47.47 -20.06
C THR A 358 -45.28 -47.98 -20.27
N ALA A 359 -45.45 -48.92 -21.20
CA ALA A 359 -46.64 -49.75 -21.20
C ALA A 359 -46.58 -50.59 -19.91
N LEU A 360 -47.55 -50.37 -19.02
CA LEU A 360 -47.87 -51.33 -17.97
C LEU A 360 -48.32 -52.61 -18.67
N GLU A 361 -47.52 -53.67 -18.60
CA GLU A 361 -48.04 -55.03 -18.76
C GLU A 361 -48.73 -55.40 -17.44
N LEU A 362 -50.03 -55.66 -17.55
CA LEU A 362 -50.92 -56.15 -16.50
C LEU A 362 -50.72 -57.65 -16.25
#